data_AF-A0A9E5I361-F1
#
_entry.id   AF-A0A9E5I361-F1
#
_cell.length_a   1.000
_cell.length_b   1.000
_cell.length_c   1.000
_cell.angle_alpha   90.00
_cell.angle_beta   90.00
_cell.angle_gamma   90.00
#
_symmetry.space_group_name_H-M   'P 1'
#
loop_
_entity.id
_entity.type
_entity.pdbx_description
1 polymer ?
#
loop_
_entity_poly.entity_id
_entity_poly.type
_entity_poly.pdbx_seq_one_letter_code
_entity_poly.pdbx_strand_id
1 'polypeptide(L)' 'MDFLKEIVKEVGGEYTKLASDIDETETYVDTGSYIFNALVSGSIFGGVSGNKITAIAGESSTG' A
#
# COMPACT_ATOMS: atom_id res chain seq x y z
N MET A 1 9.50 19.71 8.15
CA MET A 1 9.62 18.24 8.35
C MET A 1 10.28 17.88 9.69
N ASP A 2 10.63 18.84 10.55
CA ASP A 2 11.23 18.54 11.86
C ASP A 2 10.26 17.97 12.87
N PHE A 3 8.99 18.40 12.86
CA PHE A 3 7.96 17.90 13.78
C PHE A 3 7.83 16.36 13.79
N LEU A 4 7.77 15.72 12.61
CA LEU A 4 7.67 14.26 12.53
C LEU A 4 8.97 13.57 12.99
N LYS A 5 10.13 14.19 12.75
CA LYS A 5 11.42 13.68 13.21
C LYS A 5 11.57 13.81 14.73
N GLU A 6 11.03 14.86 15.33
CA GLU A 6 10.98 15.03 16.79
C GLU A 6 10.08 13.98 17.44
N ILE A 7 8.90 13.73 16.87
CA ILE A 7 7.99 12.67 17.36
C ILE A 7 8.67 11.29 17.30
N VAL A 8 9.32 10.95 16.17
CA VAL A 8 10.02 9.64 16.04
C VAL A 8 11.12 9.48 17.09
N LYS A 9 11.83 10.56 17.42
CA LYS A 9 12.85 10.57 18.49
C LYS A 9 12.24 10.41 19.89
N GLU A 10 11.10 11.05 20.15
CA GLU A 10 10.42 11.01 21.45
C GLU A 10 9.72 9.66 21.72
N VAL A 11 9.08 9.08 20.69
CA VAL A 11 8.39 7.79 20.78
C VAL A 11 9.36 6.64 21.06
N GLY A 12 10.60 6.73 20.56
CA GLY A 12 11.70 5.84 20.95
C GLY A 12 11.39 4.34 20.79
N GLY A 13 11.50 3.82 19.56
CA GLY A 13 11.33 2.39 19.28
C GLY A 13 12.30 1.93 18.19
N GLU A 14 12.83 0.71 18.34
CA GLU A 14 13.83 0.11 17.44
C GLU A 14 13.37 0.02 15.98
N TYR A 15 12.05 0.02 15.75
CA TYR A 15 11.43 -0.10 14.43
C TYR A 15 10.70 1.18 13.97
N THR A 16 10.70 2.24 14.79
CA THR A 16 10.00 3.49 14.45
C THR A 16 10.87 4.31 13.50
N LYS A 17 10.46 4.37 12.24
CA LYS A 17 11.11 5.16 11.19
C LYS A 17 10.09 5.98 10.42
N LEU A 18 10.55 7.03 9.77
CA LEU A 18 9.70 7.81 8.88
C LEU A 18 9.37 6.95 7.64
N ALA A 19 8.14 7.05 7.14
CA ALA A 19 7.71 6.26 5.98
C ALA A 19 8.60 6.50 4.73
N SER A 20 9.15 7.71 4.59
CA SER A 20 10.09 8.06 3.53
C SER A 20 11.42 7.31 3.59
N ASP A 21 11.78 6.81 4.77
CA ASP A 21 13.05 6.13 5.04
C ASP A 21 12.87 4.60 5.02
N ILE A 22 11.67 4.13 4.64
CA ILE A 22 11.41 2.71 4.42
C ILE A 22 11.94 2.35 3.04
N ASP A 23 12.99 1.53 3.02
CA ASP A 23 13.45 0.86 1.81
C ASP A 23 12.54 -0.35 1.54
N GLU A 24 11.46 -0.12 0.79
CA GLU A 24 10.51 -1.16 0.37
C GLU A 24 10.25 -1.04 -1.14
N THR A 25 10.28 -2.18 -1.82
CA THR A 25 9.87 -2.29 -3.22
C THR A 25 8.46 -2.87 -3.27
N GLU A 26 7.48 -2.04 -3.59
CA GLU A 26 6.11 -2.52 -3.86
C GLU A 26 6.04 -3.06 -5.29
N THR A 27 5.46 -4.25 -5.42
CA THR A 27 5.21 -4.89 -6.72
C THR A 27 3.72 -5.16 -6.85
N TYR A 28 3.24 -5.17 -8.09
CA TYR A 28 1.82 -5.29 -8.37
C TYR A 28 1.54 -6.38 -9.40
N VAL A 29 0.42 -7.07 -9.20
CA VAL A 29 -0.18 -7.97 -10.18
C VAL A 29 -1.31 -7.22 -10.87
N ASP A 30 -1.23 -7.10 -12.20
CA ASP A 30 -2.27 -6.47 -13.00
C ASP A 30 -3.60 -7.22 -12.87
N THR A 31 -4.68 -6.49 -12.64
CA THR A 31 -6.03 -7.07 -12.55
C THR A 31 -6.67 -7.29 -13.91
N GLY A 32 -6.08 -6.77 -14.99
CA GLY A 32 -6.66 -6.77 -16.33
C GLY A 32 -7.72 -5.68 -16.54
N SER A 33 -7.90 -4.79 -15.56
CA SER A 33 -8.86 -3.68 -15.60
C SER A 33 -8.21 -2.40 -15.07
N TYR A 34 -8.02 -1.40 -15.93
CA TYR A 34 -7.42 -0.11 -15.55
C TYR A 34 -8.16 0.60 -14.43
N ILE A 35 -9.50 0.50 -14.41
CA ILE A 35 -10.29 1.13 -13.35
C ILE A 35 -10.15 0.38 -12.03
N PHE A 36 -10.08 -0.96 -12.07
CA PHE A 36 -9.91 -1.74 -10.85
C PHE A 36 -8.50 -1.57 -10.27
N ASN A 37 -7.49 -1.54 -11.14
CA ASN A 37 -6.11 -1.15 -10.83
C ASN A 37 -6.04 0.19 -10.07
N ALA A 38 -6.70 1.23 -10.59
CA ALA A 38 -6.75 2.53 -9.92
C ALA A 38 -7.42 2.47 -8.53
N LEU A 39 -8.49 1.69 -8.39
CA LEU A 39 -9.21 1.55 -7.12
C LEU A 39 -8.38 0.84 -6.04
N VAL A 40 -7.63 -0.20 -6.40
CA VAL A 40 -6.91 -1.03 -5.43
C VAL A 40 -5.48 -0.56 -5.16
N SER A 41 -4.88 0.21 -6.06
CA SER A 41 -3.47 0.64 -5.96
C SER A 41 -3.26 2.16 -5.98
N GLY A 42 -4.30 2.95 -6.31
CA GLY A 42 -4.17 4.39 -6.53
C GLY A 42 -3.54 4.78 -7.87
N SER A 43 -3.22 3.81 -8.74
CA SER A 43 -2.65 4.03 -10.07
C SER A 43 -3.30 3.13 -11.11
N ILE A 44 -3.55 3.63 -12.32
CA ILE A 44 -4.04 2.79 -13.43
C ILE A 44 -3.01 1.74 -13.88
N PHE A 45 -1.72 1.96 -13.58
CA PHE A 45 -0.63 1.04 -13.88
C PHE A 45 -0.18 0.21 -12.66
N GLY A 46 -0.79 0.46 -11.49
CA GLY A 46 -0.65 -0.41 -10.32
C GLY A 46 -1.76 -1.45 -10.31
N GLY A 47 -1.73 -2.40 -9.39
CA GLY A 47 -2.67 -3.52 -9.36
C GLY A 47 -2.82 -4.08 -7.96
N VAL A 48 -3.12 -5.36 -7.82
CA VAL A 48 -3.14 -6.00 -6.50
C VAL A 48 -1.70 -6.11 -5.98
N SER A 49 -1.46 -5.72 -4.73
CA SER A 49 -0.13 -5.79 -4.10
C SER A 49 0.37 -7.23 -4.07
N GLY A 50 1.59 -7.45 -4.59
CA GLY A 50 2.18 -8.78 -4.81
C GLY A 50 2.61 -9.50 -3.53
N ASN A 51 2.71 -8.78 -2.41
CA ASN A 51 3.12 -9.31 -1.11
C ASN A 51 2.03 -9.19 -0.02
N LYS A 52 0.78 -8.87 -0.39
CA LYS A 52 -0.35 -8.70 0.56
C LYS A 52 -1.54 -9.56 0.17
N ILE A 53 -2.33 -9.95 1.18
CA ILE A 53 -3.57 -10.68 0.97
C ILE A 53 -4.65 -9.70 0.50
N THR A 54 -5.26 -9.99 -0.64
CA THR A 54 -6.40 -9.23 -1.17
C THR A 54 -7.62 -10.13 -1.25
N ALA A 55 -8.72 -9.72 -0.63
CA ALA A 55 -10.00 -10.42 -0.66
C ALA A 55 -11.02 -9.63 -1.47
N ILE A 56 -11.68 -10.29 -2.41
CA ILE A 56 -12.77 -9.73 -3.21
C ILE A 56 -14.07 -10.37 -2.72
N ALA A 57 -15.07 -9.55 -2.39
CA ALA A 57 -16.37 -10.02 -1.90
C ALA A 57 -17.49 -9.37 -2.71
N GLY A 58 -18.52 -10.16 -3.01
CA GLY A 58 -19.71 -9.76 -3.76
C GLY A 58 -20.85 -10.74 -3.57
N GLU A 59 -22.07 -10.33 -3.91
CA GLU A 59 -23.26 -11.21 -3.93
C GLU A 59 -23.10 -12.30 -5.00
N SER A 60 -23.91 -13.36 -4.93
CA SER A 60 -23.98 -14.35 -6.00
C SER A 60 -24.28 -13.67 -7.35
N SER A 61 -23.62 -14.14 -8.42
CA SER A 61 -23.74 -13.59 -9.79
C SER A 61 -23.12 -12.20 -10.03
N THR A 62 -22.17 -11.75 -9.19
CA THR A 62 -21.45 -10.47 -9.37
C THR A 62 -20.12 -10.56 -10.13
N GLY A 63 -19.68 -11.78 -10.46
CA GLY A 63 -18.45 -12.05 -11.21
C GLY A 63 -18.69 -12.04 -12.72
#